data_AF-A0AAN9AIC7-F1
#
_entry.id   AF-A0AAN9AIC7-F1
#
_cell.length_a   1.000
_cell.length_b   1.000
_cell.length_c   1.000
_cell.angle_alpha   90.00
_cell.angle_beta   90.00
_cell.angle_gamma   90.00
#
_symmetry.space_group_name_H-M   'P 1'
#
loop_
_entity.id
_entity.type
_entity.pdbx_description
1 polymer ?
#
loop_
_entity_poly.entity_id
_entity_poly.type
_entity_poly.pdbx_seq_one_letter_code
_entity_poly.pdbx_strand_id
1 'polypeptide(L)'
;MKKSFQQEPALPEKILPPPISLEAERRKAMMLIHSVEKEIVSYREKYFRRPRNHFSIDSVDLIHFVLEKAETRKLPKTHEDFRPHYEKAREAAVILYARDVPHMDAALERAVHFEELVANASQKLREALEDHIGRYCHSFSAEAGTNEIRCVQEYENNITRWRGVIKDSFALLDDVLKSIKDAGPTFENYVLNYDKVLHYMHLALEVFPRIYNPLKDWVTADEAYARKLQDEANDILRRKVQVTEDTRRSLMRSDDMKGKVNRTHHQTTKLREKLVRSMEQRRFCRRQEMVLVDSGTKLESEIETKKRELDACLQEYYTRQYNSENLYKRIMAKATGQQAELGKLEKRLDAVRLNMDKVRKERYSVQKEVHKFQALFDRSNRAGGLAYVDAEGKSRELRDLQDENKTMAEKLAALRTIRAIKINPGTVKKIHAEGFSPGRKLSVFDPFEEAFRVTAADIGQDWAFLYNKLPFTPERDMNTRSHDIQVIDLGSQKQDIGLRGAAVRSLEKWKRLSQNASINALVRTLKSIKKQAVANKIEEKINVVR
;
A
#
# COMPACT_ATOMS: atom_id res chain seq x y z
N MET A 1 -48.40 -17.34 -33.63
CA MET A 1 -48.15 -18.28 -32.51
C MET A 1 -46.68 -18.65 -32.49
N LYS A 2 -45.90 -18.00 -31.61
CA LYS A 2 -44.47 -18.24 -31.43
C LYS A 2 -44.31 -19.45 -30.49
N LYS A 3 -43.71 -20.54 -30.99
CA LYS A 3 -43.31 -21.67 -30.13
C LYS A 3 -42.10 -21.23 -29.31
N SER A 4 -42.29 -21.13 -28.01
CA SER A 4 -41.26 -20.98 -26.99
C SER A 4 -40.34 -22.20 -27.01
N PHE A 5 -39.07 -22.00 -27.33
CA PHE A 5 -38.00 -22.95 -27.02
C PHE A 5 -37.91 -23.05 -25.50
N GLN A 6 -38.34 -24.18 -24.95
CA GLN A 6 -38.05 -24.55 -23.57
C GLN A 6 -36.55 -24.81 -23.48
N GLN A 7 -35.86 -24.02 -22.65
CA GLN A 7 -34.51 -24.34 -22.19
C GLN A 7 -34.57 -25.68 -21.45
N GLU A 8 -33.79 -26.65 -21.92
CA GLU A 8 -33.49 -27.86 -21.16
C GLU A 8 -32.89 -27.48 -19.79
N PRO A 9 -33.27 -28.18 -18.70
CA PRO A 9 -32.73 -27.92 -17.39
C PRO A 9 -31.24 -28.26 -17.35
N ALA A 10 -30.41 -27.30 -16.92
CA ALA A 10 -29.00 -27.52 -16.66
C ALA A 10 -28.81 -28.70 -15.71
N LEU A 11 -28.02 -29.69 -16.13
CA LEU A 11 -27.62 -30.82 -15.30
C LEU A 11 -27.00 -30.31 -13.98
N PRO A 12 -27.27 -30.95 -12.84
CA PRO A 12 -26.72 -30.53 -11.55
C PRO A 12 -25.19 -30.55 -11.60
N GLU A 13 -24.55 -29.42 -11.30
CA GLU A 13 -23.10 -29.31 -11.12
C GLU A 13 -22.63 -30.45 -10.21
N LYS A 14 -21.69 -31.28 -10.71
CA LYS A 14 -21.00 -32.27 -9.88
C LYS A 14 -20.39 -31.53 -8.69
N ILE A 15 -20.99 -31.68 -7.51
CA ILE A 15 -20.44 -31.11 -6.26
C ILE A 15 -19.17 -31.91 -5.94
N LEU A 16 -18.04 -31.45 -6.44
CA LEU A 16 -16.73 -32.01 -6.11
C LEU A 16 -16.46 -31.80 -4.60
N PRO A 17 -15.78 -32.75 -3.94
CA PRO A 17 -15.41 -32.58 -2.55
C PRO A 17 -14.45 -31.38 -2.40
N PRO A 18 -14.55 -30.62 -1.29
CA PRO A 18 -13.76 -29.42 -1.12
C PRO A 18 -12.25 -29.75 -1.12
N PRO A 19 -11.44 -28.96 -1.83
CA PRO A 19 -10.00 -29.17 -1.90
C PRO A 19 -9.31 -29.11 -0.53
N ILE A 20 -8.31 -29.98 -0.37
CA ILE A 20 -7.53 -30.10 0.87
C ILE A 20 -6.58 -28.90 1.02
N SER A 21 -5.95 -28.47 -0.08
CA SER A 21 -5.00 -27.35 -0.12
C SER A 21 -4.85 -26.80 -1.53
N LEU A 22 -4.28 -25.59 -1.66
CA LEU A 22 -3.95 -24.99 -2.96
C LEU A 22 -2.91 -25.82 -3.72
N GLU A 23 -1.95 -26.40 -2.99
CA GLU A 23 -0.92 -27.27 -3.55
C GLU A 23 -1.49 -28.53 -4.19
N ALA A 24 -2.52 -29.13 -3.57
CA ALA A 24 -3.20 -30.29 -4.14
C ALA A 24 -3.87 -29.94 -5.49
N GLU A 25 -4.49 -28.76 -5.59
CA GLU A 25 -5.14 -28.30 -6.82
C GLU A 25 -4.12 -27.98 -7.93
N ARG A 26 -2.98 -27.36 -7.60
CA ARG A 26 -1.87 -27.16 -8.55
C ARG A 26 -1.32 -28.49 -9.09
N ARG A 27 -1.15 -29.49 -8.22
CA ARG A 27 -0.68 -30.82 -8.64
C ARG A 27 -1.67 -31.52 -9.56
N LYS A 28 -2.97 -31.47 -9.26
CA LYS A 28 -4.01 -32.01 -10.15
C LYS A 28 -3.96 -31.35 -11.53
N ALA A 29 -3.89 -30.02 -11.58
CA ALA A 29 -3.74 -29.29 -12.84
C ALA A 29 -2.48 -29.72 -13.61
N MET A 30 -1.33 -29.79 -12.96
CA MET A 30 -0.08 -30.24 -13.60
C MET A 30 -0.12 -31.70 -14.06
N MET A 31 -0.81 -32.58 -13.35
CA MET A 31 -1.00 -33.97 -13.76
C MET A 31 -1.82 -34.05 -15.06
N LEU A 32 -2.92 -33.30 -15.16
CA LEU A 32 -3.72 -33.21 -16.38
C LEU A 32 -2.89 -32.70 -17.56
N ILE A 33 -2.18 -31.59 -17.34
CA ILE A 33 -1.31 -30.95 -18.36
C ILE A 33 -0.21 -31.93 -18.84
N HIS A 34 0.51 -32.59 -17.93
CA HIS A 34 1.54 -33.55 -18.31
C HIS A 34 0.99 -34.81 -18.97
N SER A 35 -0.23 -35.25 -18.63
CA SER A 35 -0.90 -36.36 -19.33
C SER A 35 -1.11 -36.01 -20.79
N VAL A 36 -1.65 -34.81 -21.06
CA VAL A 36 -1.88 -34.32 -22.42
C VAL A 36 -0.58 -34.21 -23.20
N GLU A 37 0.47 -33.63 -22.62
CA GLU A 37 1.78 -33.53 -23.27
C GLU A 37 2.32 -34.90 -23.71
N LYS A 38 2.22 -35.92 -22.83
CA LYS A 38 2.65 -37.29 -23.16
C LYS A 38 1.79 -37.91 -24.25
N GLU A 39 0.47 -37.71 -24.20
CA GLU A 39 -0.47 -38.22 -25.21
C GLU A 39 -0.19 -37.63 -26.60
N ILE A 40 0.05 -36.30 -26.67
CA ILE A 40 0.41 -35.61 -27.92
C ILE A 40 1.74 -36.13 -28.48
N VAL A 41 2.77 -36.27 -27.64
CA VAL A 41 4.08 -36.78 -28.08
C VAL A 41 3.97 -38.22 -28.56
N SER A 42 3.29 -39.08 -27.80
CA SER A 42 3.09 -40.50 -28.14
C SER A 42 2.34 -40.66 -29.47
N TYR A 43 1.29 -39.87 -29.68
CA TYR A 43 0.55 -39.87 -30.94
C TYR A 43 1.43 -39.43 -32.12
N ARG A 44 2.21 -38.35 -31.94
CA ARG A 44 3.14 -37.86 -32.97
C ARG A 44 4.17 -38.92 -33.34
N GLU A 45 4.74 -39.60 -32.35
CA GLU A 45 5.72 -40.68 -32.57
C GLU A 45 5.12 -41.88 -33.28
N LYS A 46 3.89 -42.28 -32.92
CA LYS A 46 3.21 -43.44 -33.52
C LYS A 46 2.78 -43.17 -34.97
N TYR A 47 2.17 -42.02 -35.24
CA TYR A 47 1.47 -41.78 -36.52
C TYR A 47 2.20 -40.85 -37.49
N PHE A 48 3.10 -39.97 -37.02
CA PHE A 48 3.77 -38.96 -37.87
C PHE A 48 5.27 -39.19 -38.09
N ARG A 49 5.88 -40.20 -37.46
CA ARG A 49 7.33 -40.48 -37.63
C ARG A 49 7.66 -41.05 -39.02
N ARG A 50 6.72 -41.73 -39.67
CA ARG A 50 6.82 -42.26 -41.05
C ARG A 50 5.46 -42.21 -41.75
N PRO A 51 4.97 -41.03 -42.18
CA PRO A 51 3.69 -40.94 -42.87
C PRO A 51 3.84 -41.57 -44.26
N ARG A 52 3.37 -42.81 -44.43
CA ARG A 52 3.36 -43.49 -45.73
C ARG A 52 2.01 -44.18 -45.95
N ASN A 53 0.95 -43.39 -46.01
CA ASN A 53 -0.27 -43.82 -46.68
C ASN A 53 -0.33 -43.02 -47.98
N HIS A 54 0.00 -43.68 -49.09
CA HIS A 54 -0.23 -43.10 -50.41
C HIS A 54 -1.54 -43.68 -50.90
N PHE A 55 -2.55 -42.82 -51.01
CA PHE A 55 -3.82 -43.21 -51.60
C PHE A 55 -3.73 -43.01 -53.11
N SER A 56 -4.08 -44.05 -53.84
CA SER A 56 -4.13 -44.07 -55.30
C SER A 56 -5.57 -43.89 -55.78
N ILE A 57 -5.78 -43.84 -57.10
CA ILE A 57 -7.13 -43.88 -57.68
C ILE A 57 -7.85 -45.16 -57.24
N ASP A 58 -7.14 -46.28 -57.14
CA ASP A 58 -7.66 -47.58 -56.70
C ASP A 58 -8.18 -47.54 -55.24
N SER A 59 -7.73 -46.57 -54.44
CA SER A 59 -8.25 -46.36 -53.08
C SER A 59 -9.67 -45.77 -53.06
N VAL A 60 -10.07 -45.04 -54.11
CA VAL A 60 -11.45 -44.54 -54.28
C VAL A 60 -12.35 -45.68 -54.75
N ASP A 61 -11.85 -46.52 -55.66
CA ASP A 61 -12.56 -47.73 -56.12
C ASP A 61 -12.82 -48.69 -54.96
N LEU A 62 -11.87 -48.83 -54.02
CA LEU A 62 -12.08 -49.55 -52.76
C LEU A 62 -13.25 -48.98 -51.94
N ILE A 63 -13.39 -47.65 -51.84
CA ILE A 63 -14.51 -47.03 -51.12
C ILE A 63 -15.83 -47.37 -51.80
N HIS A 64 -15.92 -47.26 -53.13
CA HIS A 64 -17.13 -47.60 -53.88
C HIS A 64 -17.48 -49.09 -53.77
N PHE A 65 -16.48 -49.97 -53.86
CA PHE A 65 -16.65 -51.41 -53.65
C PHE A 65 -17.23 -51.73 -52.27
N VAL A 66 -16.72 -51.08 -51.22
CA VAL A 66 -17.22 -51.24 -49.85
C VAL A 66 -18.68 -50.81 -49.74
N LEU A 67 -19.05 -49.70 -50.37
CA LEU A 67 -20.43 -49.20 -50.35
C LEU A 67 -21.39 -50.09 -51.15
N GLU A 68 -20.94 -50.62 -52.29
CA GLU A 68 -21.69 -51.59 -53.10
C GLU A 68 -21.94 -52.88 -52.32
N LYS A 69 -20.89 -53.43 -51.69
CA LYS A 69 -21.00 -54.63 -50.84
C LYS A 69 -21.87 -54.43 -49.62
N ALA A 70 -21.92 -53.21 -49.10
CA ALA A 70 -22.78 -52.85 -47.98
C ALA A 70 -24.20 -52.42 -48.41
N GLU A 71 -24.53 -52.52 -49.70
CA GLU A 71 -25.84 -52.16 -50.27
C GLU A 71 -26.29 -50.73 -49.95
N THR A 72 -25.34 -49.81 -49.74
CA THR A 72 -25.61 -48.41 -49.41
C THR A 72 -25.24 -47.49 -50.56
N ARG A 73 -26.18 -46.61 -50.95
CA ARG A 73 -25.93 -45.56 -51.95
C ARG A 73 -25.51 -44.22 -51.32
N LYS A 74 -25.51 -44.12 -49.99
CA LYS A 74 -25.19 -42.88 -49.29
C LYS A 74 -23.70 -42.83 -49.02
N LEU A 75 -23.03 -41.80 -49.55
CA LEU A 75 -21.62 -41.56 -49.26
C LEU A 75 -21.43 -41.26 -47.76
N PRO A 76 -20.48 -41.95 -47.10
CA PRO A 76 -20.16 -41.73 -45.69
C PRO A 76 -19.57 -40.33 -45.52
N LYS A 77 -20.03 -39.60 -44.50
CA LYS A 77 -19.55 -38.24 -44.23
C LYS A 77 -18.27 -38.27 -43.41
N THR A 78 -18.19 -39.19 -42.46
CA THR A 78 -17.04 -39.36 -41.56
C THR A 78 -16.42 -40.74 -41.71
N HIS A 79 -15.24 -40.90 -41.11
CA HIS A 79 -14.61 -42.22 -41.00
C HIS A 79 -15.38 -43.16 -40.05
N GLU A 80 -16.11 -42.62 -39.06
CA GLU A 80 -17.04 -43.37 -38.21
C GLU A 80 -18.21 -43.93 -39.01
N ASP A 81 -18.76 -43.17 -39.96
CA ASP A 81 -19.81 -43.65 -40.86
C ASP A 81 -19.31 -44.77 -41.79
N PHE A 82 -18.06 -44.67 -42.27
CA PHE A 82 -17.49 -45.63 -43.21
C PHE A 82 -17.04 -46.94 -42.56
N ARG A 83 -16.47 -46.87 -41.35
CA ARG A 83 -15.84 -48.02 -40.67
C ARG A 83 -16.75 -49.28 -40.60
N PRO A 84 -18.03 -49.20 -40.19
CA PRO A 84 -18.90 -50.38 -40.11
C PRO A 84 -19.16 -51.04 -41.47
N HIS A 85 -19.18 -50.26 -42.55
CA HIS A 85 -19.32 -50.79 -43.91
C HIS A 85 -18.03 -51.46 -44.38
N TYR A 86 -16.90 -50.81 -44.09
CA TYR A 86 -15.58 -51.31 -44.42
C TYR A 86 -15.28 -52.64 -43.71
N GLU A 87 -15.60 -52.78 -42.43
CA GLU A 87 -15.40 -54.03 -41.67
C GLU A 87 -16.16 -55.21 -42.27
N LYS A 88 -17.39 -55.00 -42.75
CA LYS A 88 -18.21 -56.04 -43.42
C LYS A 88 -17.65 -56.45 -44.78
N ALA A 89 -17.06 -55.51 -45.51
CA ALA A 89 -16.50 -55.75 -46.84
C ALA A 89 -15.01 -56.15 -46.80
N ARG A 90 -14.37 -56.10 -45.63
CA ARG A 90 -12.91 -56.19 -45.47
C ARG A 90 -12.33 -57.48 -46.02
N GLU A 91 -12.94 -58.63 -45.74
CA GLU A 91 -12.44 -59.93 -46.22
C GLU A 91 -12.39 -59.98 -47.76
N ALA A 92 -13.42 -59.47 -48.42
CA ALA A 92 -13.45 -59.39 -49.88
C ALA A 92 -12.52 -58.29 -50.42
N ALA A 93 -12.39 -57.17 -49.70
CA ALA A 93 -11.48 -56.09 -50.05
C ALA A 93 -10.01 -56.50 -49.97
N VAL A 94 -9.62 -57.35 -49.02
CA VAL A 94 -8.24 -57.88 -48.90
C VAL A 94 -7.84 -58.66 -50.15
N ILE A 95 -8.79 -59.36 -50.80
CA ILE A 95 -8.54 -60.15 -52.00
C ILE A 95 -8.37 -59.24 -53.22
N LEU A 96 -9.25 -58.24 -53.38
CA LEU A 96 -9.32 -57.40 -54.59
C LEU A 96 -8.40 -56.17 -54.53
N TYR A 97 -8.18 -55.62 -53.34
CA TYR A 97 -7.46 -54.36 -53.09
C TYR A 97 -6.34 -54.55 -52.05
N ALA A 98 -5.57 -55.64 -52.18
CA ALA A 98 -4.55 -56.05 -51.21
C ALA A 98 -3.50 -54.95 -50.89
N ARG A 99 -3.27 -54.01 -51.81
CA ARG A 99 -2.32 -52.89 -51.64
C ARG A 99 -2.91 -51.71 -50.87
N ASP A 100 -4.19 -51.40 -51.09
CA ASP A 100 -4.85 -50.22 -50.52
C ASP A 100 -5.45 -50.49 -49.13
N VAL A 101 -5.84 -51.74 -48.84
CA VAL A 101 -6.40 -52.15 -47.54
C VAL A 101 -5.50 -51.76 -46.35
N PRO A 102 -4.18 -52.03 -46.35
CA PRO A 102 -3.30 -51.59 -45.25
C PRO A 102 -3.25 -50.08 -45.06
N HIS A 103 -3.32 -49.30 -46.14
CA HIS A 103 -3.35 -47.84 -46.09
C HIS A 103 -4.68 -47.31 -45.55
N MET A 104 -5.79 -47.94 -45.94
CA MET A 104 -7.13 -47.63 -45.43
C MET A 104 -7.26 -47.97 -43.94
N ASP A 105 -6.80 -49.16 -43.51
CA ASP A 105 -6.73 -49.57 -42.11
C ASP A 105 -5.95 -48.53 -41.28
N ALA A 106 -4.76 -48.16 -41.75
CA ALA A 106 -3.90 -47.18 -41.06
C ALA A 106 -4.52 -45.78 -41.00
N ALA A 107 -5.25 -45.34 -42.02
CA ALA A 107 -5.93 -44.04 -42.01
C ALA A 107 -7.15 -44.01 -41.10
N LEU A 108 -7.96 -45.07 -41.09
CA LEU A 108 -9.10 -45.21 -40.18
C LEU A 108 -8.68 -45.33 -38.73
N GLU A 109 -7.59 -46.05 -38.44
CA GLU A 109 -7.01 -46.13 -37.09
C GLU A 109 -6.51 -44.75 -36.64
N ARG A 110 -5.77 -44.05 -37.52
CA ARG A 110 -5.23 -42.71 -37.24
C ARG A 110 -6.34 -41.70 -36.97
N ALA A 111 -7.39 -41.69 -37.78
CA ALA A 111 -8.50 -40.74 -37.67
C ALA A 111 -9.24 -40.89 -36.34
N VAL A 112 -9.60 -42.11 -35.95
CA VAL A 112 -10.27 -42.36 -34.66
C VAL A 112 -9.41 -41.93 -33.49
N HIS A 113 -8.16 -42.37 -33.45
CA HIS A 113 -7.29 -41.99 -32.35
C HIS A 113 -6.96 -40.49 -32.32
N PHE A 114 -6.99 -39.81 -33.47
CA PHE A 114 -6.84 -38.36 -33.50
C PHE A 114 -8.02 -37.66 -32.83
N GLU A 115 -9.24 -38.04 -33.18
CA GLU A 115 -10.45 -37.41 -32.61
C GLU A 115 -10.57 -37.71 -31.12
N GLU A 116 -10.33 -38.95 -30.70
CA GLU A 116 -10.26 -39.33 -29.28
C GLU A 116 -9.20 -38.51 -28.53
N LEU A 117 -7.99 -38.40 -29.09
CA LEU A 117 -6.90 -37.62 -28.51
C LEU A 117 -7.30 -36.15 -28.35
N VAL A 118 -7.81 -35.51 -29.41
CA VAL A 118 -8.15 -34.09 -29.39
C VAL A 118 -9.28 -33.81 -28.40
N ALA A 119 -10.32 -34.65 -28.38
CA ALA A 119 -11.43 -34.51 -27.45
C ALA A 119 -10.95 -34.64 -25.99
N ASN A 120 -10.20 -35.70 -25.69
CA ASN A 120 -9.67 -35.96 -24.34
C ASN A 120 -8.68 -34.88 -23.90
N ALA A 121 -7.75 -34.48 -24.78
CA ALA A 121 -6.76 -33.45 -24.48
C ALA A 121 -7.43 -32.10 -24.23
N SER A 122 -8.37 -31.70 -25.08
CA SER A 122 -9.10 -30.44 -24.92
C SER A 122 -9.91 -30.44 -23.62
N GLN A 123 -10.58 -31.55 -23.29
CA GLN A 123 -11.32 -31.68 -22.04
C GLN A 123 -10.40 -31.57 -20.82
N LYS A 124 -9.28 -32.31 -20.78
CA LYS A 124 -8.31 -32.25 -19.66
C LYS A 124 -7.71 -30.86 -19.48
N LEU A 125 -7.43 -30.13 -20.57
CA LEU A 125 -6.90 -28.77 -20.50
C LEU A 125 -7.96 -27.76 -20.05
N ARG A 126 -9.24 -27.94 -20.45
CA ARG A 126 -10.35 -27.14 -19.93
C ARG A 126 -10.58 -27.41 -18.46
N GLU A 127 -10.56 -28.66 -18.01
CA GLU A 127 -10.62 -29.04 -16.59
C GLU A 127 -9.47 -28.41 -15.79
N ALA A 128 -8.23 -28.49 -16.30
CA ALA A 128 -7.08 -27.86 -15.67
C ALA A 128 -7.25 -26.33 -15.55
N LEU A 129 -7.83 -25.68 -16.55
CA LEU A 129 -8.08 -24.24 -16.55
C LEU A 129 -9.25 -23.83 -15.66
N GLU A 130 -10.42 -24.43 -15.83
CA GLU A 130 -11.69 -23.97 -15.26
C GLU A 130 -11.87 -24.47 -13.83
N ASP A 131 -11.55 -25.75 -13.58
CA ASP A 131 -11.82 -26.37 -12.27
C ASP A 131 -10.68 -26.17 -11.28
N HIS A 132 -9.45 -25.94 -11.76
CA HIS A 132 -8.26 -25.81 -10.92
C HIS A 132 -7.59 -24.44 -11.01
N ILE A 133 -6.91 -24.13 -12.12
CA ILE A 133 -6.02 -22.95 -12.20
C ILE A 133 -6.83 -21.66 -12.11
N GLY A 134 -7.80 -21.47 -12.99
CA GLY A 134 -8.65 -20.28 -13.07
C GLY A 134 -9.51 -20.07 -11.82
N ARG A 135 -9.85 -21.16 -11.10
CA ARG A 135 -10.64 -21.11 -9.88
C ARG A 135 -9.83 -20.79 -8.63
N TYR A 136 -8.57 -21.20 -8.51
CA TYR A 136 -7.80 -21.06 -7.27
C TYR A 136 -6.52 -20.20 -7.37
N CYS A 137 -5.96 -20.01 -8.57
CA CYS A 137 -4.70 -19.29 -8.77
C CYS A 137 -4.91 -17.78 -8.96
N HIS A 138 -5.27 -17.08 -7.88
CA HIS A 138 -5.54 -15.63 -7.88
C HIS A 138 -4.39 -14.80 -7.29
N SER A 139 -4.29 -13.55 -7.75
CA SER A 139 -3.36 -12.53 -7.23
C SER A 139 -3.82 -11.86 -5.93
N PHE A 140 -5.14 -11.81 -5.71
CA PHE A 140 -5.80 -11.01 -4.67
C PHE A 140 -5.49 -9.51 -4.78
N SER A 141 -5.33 -8.99 -6.01
CA SER A 141 -5.02 -7.58 -6.30
C SER A 141 -5.95 -6.57 -5.62
N ALA A 142 -7.23 -6.91 -5.43
CA ALA A 142 -8.18 -6.05 -4.74
C ALA A 142 -7.80 -5.75 -3.28
N GLU A 143 -7.09 -6.67 -2.59
CA GLU A 143 -6.62 -6.48 -1.22
C GLU A 143 -5.41 -5.53 -1.13
N ALA A 144 -4.77 -5.21 -2.26
CA ALA A 144 -3.78 -4.14 -2.33
C ALA A 144 -4.44 -2.76 -2.21
N GLY A 145 -5.73 -2.62 -2.57
CA GLY A 145 -6.43 -1.33 -2.58
C GLY A 145 -5.77 -0.34 -3.55
N THR A 146 -5.50 0.87 -3.07
CA THR A 146 -4.76 1.90 -3.83
C THR A 146 -3.24 1.74 -3.75
N ASN A 147 -2.74 0.73 -3.02
CA ASN A 147 -1.31 0.54 -2.86
C ASN A 147 -0.70 -0.08 -4.11
N GLU A 148 0.21 0.64 -4.75
CA GLU A 148 1.04 0.10 -5.82
C GLU A 148 2.07 -0.89 -5.25
N ILE A 149 1.76 -2.18 -5.38
CA ILE A 149 2.60 -3.31 -4.99
C ILE A 149 2.99 -4.06 -6.26
N ARG A 150 4.29 -4.14 -6.52
CA ARG A 150 4.82 -4.54 -7.83
C ARG A 150 4.54 -6.00 -8.13
N CYS A 151 4.86 -6.91 -7.21
CA CYS A 151 4.66 -8.35 -7.45
C CYS A 151 3.19 -8.72 -7.65
N VAL A 152 2.26 -7.99 -7.01
CA VAL A 152 0.82 -8.20 -7.14
C VAL A 152 0.34 -7.79 -8.53
N GLN A 153 0.75 -6.61 -8.99
CA GLN A 153 0.42 -6.10 -10.34
C GLN A 153 1.03 -6.97 -11.44
N GLU A 154 2.30 -7.33 -11.31
CA GLU A 154 2.98 -8.21 -12.28
C GLU A 154 2.25 -9.56 -12.40
N TYR A 155 1.83 -10.14 -11.27
CA TYR A 155 1.13 -11.42 -11.28
C TYR A 155 -0.27 -11.31 -11.90
N GLU A 156 -1.04 -10.27 -11.58
CA GLU A 156 -2.37 -10.03 -12.17
C GLU A 156 -2.30 -9.80 -13.70
N ASN A 157 -1.29 -9.04 -14.15
CA ASN A 157 -1.05 -8.82 -15.57
C ASN A 157 -0.71 -10.13 -16.29
N ASN A 158 0.09 -10.99 -15.67
CA ASN A 158 0.42 -12.30 -16.23
C ASN A 158 -0.81 -13.21 -16.29
N ILE A 159 -1.67 -13.24 -15.26
CA ILE A 159 -2.94 -13.98 -15.27
C ILE A 159 -3.79 -13.57 -16.48
N THR A 160 -3.96 -12.26 -16.68
CA THR A 160 -4.75 -11.73 -17.79
C THR A 160 -4.16 -12.13 -19.14
N ARG A 161 -2.83 -12.04 -19.27
CA ARG A 161 -2.10 -12.44 -20.48
C ARG A 161 -2.26 -13.94 -20.78
N TRP A 162 -2.04 -14.81 -19.80
CA TRP A 162 -2.16 -16.26 -19.98
C TRP A 162 -3.60 -16.64 -20.38
N ARG A 163 -4.61 -16.08 -19.71
CA ARG A 163 -6.03 -16.30 -20.08
C ARG A 163 -6.32 -15.92 -21.53
N GLY A 164 -5.81 -14.78 -21.99
CA GLY A 164 -5.94 -14.36 -23.39
C GLY A 164 -5.30 -15.36 -24.35
N VAL A 165 -4.02 -15.69 -24.15
CA VAL A 165 -3.28 -16.63 -25.00
C VAL A 165 -3.94 -18.01 -25.05
N ILE A 166 -4.41 -18.52 -23.91
CA ILE A 166 -5.08 -19.83 -23.82
C ILE A 166 -6.40 -19.81 -24.60
N LYS A 167 -7.21 -18.76 -24.42
CA LYS A 167 -8.49 -18.61 -25.14
C LYS A 167 -8.28 -18.52 -26.65
N ASP A 168 -7.32 -17.72 -27.09
CA ASP A 168 -6.99 -17.56 -28.51
C ASP A 168 -6.45 -18.88 -29.10
N SER A 169 -5.69 -19.64 -28.31
CA SER A 169 -5.17 -20.94 -28.74
C SER A 169 -6.25 -22.02 -28.85
N PHE A 170 -7.26 -22.01 -27.97
CA PHE A 170 -8.43 -22.88 -28.13
C PHE A 170 -9.25 -22.50 -29.37
N ALA A 171 -9.44 -21.21 -29.64
CA ALA A 171 -10.13 -20.76 -30.85
C ALA A 171 -9.38 -21.20 -32.12
N LEU A 172 -8.05 -21.05 -32.12
CA LEU A 172 -7.21 -21.53 -33.22
C LEU A 172 -7.31 -23.06 -33.40
N LEU A 173 -7.37 -23.82 -32.30
CA LEU A 173 -7.57 -25.28 -32.37
C LEU A 173 -8.91 -25.59 -33.05
N ASP A 174 -9.99 -24.94 -32.64
CA ASP A 174 -11.32 -25.13 -33.21
C ASP A 174 -11.34 -24.80 -34.73
N ASP A 175 -10.65 -23.74 -35.15
CA ASP A 175 -10.51 -23.35 -36.56
C ASP A 175 -9.71 -24.38 -37.39
N VAL A 176 -8.63 -24.93 -36.82
CA VAL A 176 -7.84 -26.01 -37.46
C VAL A 176 -8.67 -27.28 -37.57
N LEU A 177 -9.42 -27.65 -36.53
CA LEU A 177 -10.32 -28.83 -36.57
C LEU A 177 -11.45 -28.66 -37.59
N LYS A 178 -11.96 -27.43 -37.76
CA LYS A 178 -12.90 -27.11 -38.83
C LYS A 178 -12.24 -27.28 -40.21
N SER A 179 -11.00 -26.84 -40.38
CA SER A 179 -10.24 -27.01 -41.63
C SER A 179 -10.03 -28.48 -42.00
N ILE A 180 -9.87 -29.38 -41.00
CA ILE A 180 -9.85 -30.84 -41.23
C ILE A 180 -11.19 -31.33 -41.80
N LYS A 181 -12.31 -30.90 -41.22
CA LYS A 181 -13.65 -31.26 -41.70
C LYS A 181 -13.94 -30.70 -43.09
N ASP A 182 -13.51 -29.48 -43.36
CA ASP A 182 -13.69 -28.81 -44.65
C ASP A 182 -12.82 -29.44 -45.75
N ALA A 183 -11.66 -30.01 -45.40
CA ALA A 183 -10.81 -30.76 -46.33
C ALA A 183 -11.38 -32.16 -46.68
N GLY A 184 -12.26 -32.70 -45.84
CA GLY A 184 -12.87 -34.01 -46.02
C GLY A 184 -14.37 -34.03 -45.66
N PRO A 185 -15.24 -33.31 -46.40
CA PRO A 185 -16.68 -33.26 -46.12
C PRO A 185 -17.40 -34.60 -46.37
N THR A 186 -16.75 -35.48 -47.13
CA THR A 186 -17.08 -36.91 -47.25
C THR A 186 -15.81 -37.71 -46.99
N PHE A 187 -15.96 -38.98 -46.59
CA PHE A 187 -14.79 -39.85 -46.38
C PHE A 187 -13.98 -40.06 -47.68
N GLU A 188 -14.65 -40.06 -48.84
CA GLU A 188 -13.98 -40.07 -50.14
C GLU A 188 -13.07 -38.85 -50.32
N ASN A 189 -13.58 -37.65 -50.03
CA ASN A 189 -12.77 -36.41 -50.06
C ASN A 189 -11.67 -36.40 -49.01
N TYR A 190 -11.88 -37.03 -47.86
CA TYR A 190 -10.87 -37.20 -46.82
C TYR A 190 -9.68 -38.04 -47.34
N VAL A 191 -9.96 -39.11 -48.09
CA VAL A 191 -8.94 -39.98 -48.70
C VAL A 191 -8.24 -39.28 -49.88
N LEU A 192 -9.00 -38.58 -50.74
CA LEU A 192 -8.44 -37.81 -51.87
C LEU A 192 -7.57 -36.63 -51.42
N ASN A 193 -7.91 -35.97 -50.32
CA ASN A 193 -7.17 -34.85 -49.76
C ASN A 193 -6.34 -35.24 -48.53
N TYR A 194 -5.93 -36.51 -48.43
CA TYR A 194 -5.33 -37.04 -47.21
C TYR A 194 -4.08 -36.27 -46.76
N ASP A 195 -3.24 -35.83 -47.68
CA ASP A 195 -2.05 -35.02 -47.34
C ASP A 195 -2.42 -33.69 -46.67
N LYS A 196 -3.50 -33.04 -47.12
CA LYS A 196 -4.01 -31.80 -46.50
C LYS A 196 -4.60 -32.09 -45.12
N VAL A 197 -5.35 -33.18 -44.99
CA VAL A 197 -5.88 -33.64 -43.70
C VAL A 197 -4.74 -33.90 -42.71
N LEU A 198 -3.68 -34.61 -43.14
CA LEU A 198 -2.51 -34.87 -42.31
C LEU A 198 -1.78 -33.60 -41.91
N HIS A 199 -1.67 -32.64 -42.83
CA HIS A 199 -1.11 -31.34 -42.55
C HIS A 199 -1.90 -30.61 -41.45
N TYR A 200 -3.23 -30.56 -41.54
CA TYR A 200 -4.06 -29.93 -40.52
C TYR A 200 -4.08 -30.70 -39.19
N MET A 201 -4.06 -32.04 -39.22
CA MET A 201 -3.86 -32.84 -38.01
C MET A 201 -2.53 -32.52 -37.34
N HIS A 202 -1.46 -32.35 -38.12
CA HIS A 202 -0.16 -31.93 -37.59
C HIS A 202 -0.23 -30.55 -36.95
N LEU A 203 -0.83 -29.58 -37.63
CA LEU A 203 -1.03 -28.22 -37.10
C LEU A 203 -1.82 -28.23 -35.80
N ALA A 204 -2.88 -29.05 -35.68
CA ALA A 204 -3.64 -29.17 -34.44
C ALA A 204 -2.75 -29.64 -33.27
N LEU A 205 -1.86 -30.62 -33.51
CA LEU A 205 -0.89 -31.07 -32.51
C LEU A 205 0.10 -29.96 -32.11
N GLU A 206 0.45 -29.05 -33.01
CA GLU A 206 1.31 -27.89 -32.73
C GLU A 206 0.61 -26.77 -31.96
N VAL A 207 -0.73 -26.74 -31.95
CA VAL A 207 -1.50 -25.77 -31.17
C VAL A 207 -1.54 -26.15 -29.69
N PHE A 208 -1.58 -27.44 -29.33
CA PHE A 208 -1.64 -27.88 -27.92
C PHE A 208 -0.52 -27.30 -27.03
N PRO A 209 0.77 -27.27 -27.44
CA PRO A 209 1.83 -26.59 -26.69
C PRO A 209 1.53 -25.11 -26.38
N ARG A 210 0.80 -24.42 -27.25
CA ARG A 210 0.39 -23.02 -27.04
C ARG A 210 -0.70 -22.89 -25.97
N ILE A 211 -1.39 -23.97 -25.65
CA ILE A 211 -2.39 -24.03 -24.58
C ILE A 211 -1.72 -24.48 -23.27
N TYR A 212 -1.02 -25.61 -23.27
CA TYR A 212 -0.53 -26.20 -22.03
C TYR A 212 0.72 -25.51 -21.47
N ASN A 213 1.57 -24.85 -22.27
CA ASN A 213 2.73 -24.12 -21.75
C ASN A 213 2.32 -22.90 -20.91
N PRO A 214 1.41 -22.01 -21.36
CA PRO A 214 0.88 -20.94 -20.51
C PRO A 214 0.22 -21.46 -19.22
N LEU A 215 -0.45 -22.60 -19.26
CA LEU A 215 -1.02 -23.23 -18.06
C LEU A 215 0.07 -23.67 -17.08
N LYS A 216 1.16 -24.30 -17.57
CA LYS A 216 2.33 -24.65 -16.74
C LYS A 216 2.97 -23.41 -16.13
N ASP A 217 3.22 -22.38 -16.94
CA ASP A 217 3.82 -21.12 -16.49
C ASP A 217 2.98 -20.46 -15.39
N TRP A 218 1.65 -20.48 -15.54
CA TRP A 218 0.74 -19.96 -14.53
C TRP A 218 0.86 -20.73 -13.21
N VAL A 219 0.83 -22.08 -13.24
CA VAL A 219 0.99 -22.88 -12.02
C VAL A 219 2.33 -22.60 -11.34
N THR A 220 3.43 -22.60 -12.09
CA THR A 220 4.77 -22.33 -11.55
C THR A 220 4.88 -20.92 -10.97
N ALA A 221 4.31 -19.92 -11.64
CA ALA A 221 4.27 -18.56 -11.12
C ALA A 221 3.43 -18.44 -9.85
N ASP A 222 2.29 -19.13 -9.77
CA ASP A 222 1.42 -19.16 -8.59
C ASP A 222 2.13 -19.80 -7.40
N GLU A 223 2.91 -20.86 -7.63
CA GLU A 223 3.74 -21.51 -6.61
C GLU A 223 4.80 -20.57 -6.05
N ALA A 224 5.51 -19.86 -6.92
CA ALA A 224 6.52 -18.87 -6.53
C ALA A 224 5.94 -17.59 -5.91
N TYR A 225 4.65 -17.28 -6.15
CA TYR A 225 4.03 -16.02 -5.77
C TYR A 225 4.07 -15.75 -4.26
N ALA A 226 3.83 -16.78 -3.43
CA ALA A 226 3.88 -16.64 -1.97
C ALA A 226 5.29 -16.26 -1.45
N ARG A 227 6.35 -16.68 -2.15
CA ARG A 227 7.73 -16.28 -1.86
C ARG A 227 7.99 -14.85 -2.34
N LYS A 228 7.58 -14.49 -3.56
CA LYS A 228 7.70 -13.12 -4.09
C LYS A 228 7.04 -12.07 -3.18
N LEU A 229 5.84 -12.38 -2.67
CA LEU A 229 5.15 -11.54 -1.68
C LEU A 229 5.97 -11.35 -0.39
N GLN A 230 6.64 -12.41 0.08
CA GLN A 230 7.48 -12.36 1.26
C GLN A 230 8.75 -11.55 1.02
N ASP A 231 9.39 -11.71 -0.14
CA ASP A 231 10.61 -11.00 -0.51
C ASP A 231 10.34 -9.49 -0.64
N GLU A 232 9.28 -9.09 -1.34
CA GLU A 232 8.89 -7.68 -1.44
C GLU A 232 8.48 -7.10 -0.07
N ALA A 233 7.82 -7.90 0.79
CA ALA A 233 7.52 -7.47 2.15
C ALA A 233 8.80 -7.26 2.99
N ASN A 234 9.81 -8.10 2.81
CA ASN A 234 11.09 -7.94 3.49
C ASN A 234 11.85 -6.70 2.97
N ASP A 235 11.79 -6.43 1.66
CA ASP A 235 12.38 -5.23 1.05
C ASP A 235 11.74 -3.94 1.55
N ILE A 236 10.41 -3.88 1.57
CA ILE A 236 9.68 -2.73 2.11
C ILE A 236 9.95 -2.58 3.60
N LEU A 237 10.07 -3.68 4.36
CA LEU A 237 10.41 -3.63 5.78
C LEU A 237 11.81 -3.04 6.00
N ARG A 238 12.82 -3.47 5.23
CA ARG A 238 14.17 -2.90 5.28
C ARG A 238 14.17 -1.40 4.99
N ARG A 239 13.45 -0.99 3.93
CA ARG A 239 13.33 0.43 3.56
C ARG A 239 12.59 1.23 4.62
N LYS A 240 11.54 0.68 5.22
CA LYS A 240 10.79 1.30 6.32
C LYS A 240 11.66 1.55 7.55
N VAL A 241 12.52 0.59 7.92
CA VAL A 241 13.47 0.76 9.03
C VAL A 241 14.42 1.92 8.74
N GLN A 242 14.94 2.01 7.51
CA GLN A 242 15.80 3.12 7.09
C GLN A 242 15.06 4.47 7.17
N VAL A 243 13.86 4.57 6.59
CA VAL A 243 13.03 5.80 6.64
C VAL A 243 12.67 6.17 8.08
N THR A 244 12.44 5.20 8.96
CA THR A 244 12.16 5.46 10.39
C THR A 244 13.37 6.08 11.09
N GLU A 245 14.58 5.57 10.82
CA GLU A 245 15.82 6.15 11.35
C GLU A 245 16.07 7.55 10.77
N ASP A 246 15.82 7.77 9.48
CA ASP A 246 15.93 9.08 8.85
C ASP A 246 14.89 10.07 9.41
N THR A 247 13.67 9.61 9.69
CA THR A 247 12.62 10.39 10.38
C THR A 247 13.10 10.82 11.76
N ARG A 248 13.71 9.91 12.53
CA ARG A 248 14.24 10.21 13.87
C ARG A 248 15.37 11.26 13.80
N ARG A 249 16.28 11.12 12.85
CA ARG A 249 17.37 12.09 12.62
C ARG A 249 16.84 13.45 12.18
N SER A 250 15.86 13.46 11.28
CA SER A 250 15.22 14.68 10.78
C SER A 250 14.43 15.40 11.88
N LEU A 251 13.75 14.65 12.77
CA LEU A 251 13.06 15.18 13.93
C LEU A 251 14.02 15.94 14.86
N MET A 252 15.16 15.32 15.22
CA MET A 252 16.19 15.97 16.03
C MET A 252 16.68 17.27 15.40
N ARG A 253 16.98 17.26 14.09
CA ARG A 253 17.42 18.46 13.35
C ARG A 253 16.34 19.54 13.31
N SER A 254 15.08 19.16 13.12
CA SER A 254 13.93 20.07 13.15
C SER A 254 13.80 20.74 14.52
N ASP A 255 13.92 19.99 15.61
CA ASP A 255 13.80 20.53 16.96
C ASP A 255 14.98 21.44 17.34
N ASP A 256 16.21 21.08 16.94
CA ASP A 256 17.38 21.95 17.07
C ASP A 256 17.17 23.29 16.34
N MET A 257 16.61 23.24 15.12
CA MET A 257 16.32 24.42 14.32
C MET A 257 15.20 25.27 14.95
N LYS A 258 14.13 24.66 15.46
CA LYS A 258 13.11 25.37 16.25
C LYS A 258 13.72 26.05 17.47
N GLY A 259 14.64 25.38 18.17
CA GLY A 259 15.40 25.96 19.27
C GLY A 259 16.26 27.16 18.84
N LYS A 260 16.88 27.11 17.65
CA LYS A 260 17.62 28.24 17.06
C LYS A 260 16.70 29.41 16.70
N VAL A 261 15.53 29.14 16.10
CA VAL A 261 14.50 30.15 15.81
C VAL A 261 14.04 30.83 17.09
N ASN A 262 13.71 30.07 18.14
CA ASN A 262 13.27 30.63 19.42
C ASN A 262 14.35 31.51 20.07
N ARG A 263 15.61 31.07 20.05
CA ARG A 263 16.74 31.86 20.57
C ARG A 263 16.97 33.16 19.80
N THR A 264 16.98 33.10 18.48
CA THR A 264 17.15 34.28 17.61
C THR A 264 15.96 35.23 17.71
N HIS A 265 14.74 34.70 17.81
CA HIS A 265 13.54 35.49 18.06
C HIS A 265 13.64 36.24 19.40
N HIS A 266 13.99 35.55 20.49
CA HIS A 266 14.19 36.17 21.81
C HIS A 266 15.25 37.28 21.79
N GLN A 267 16.39 37.03 21.14
CA GLN A 267 17.44 38.03 20.98
C GLN A 267 16.94 39.25 20.19
N THR A 268 16.19 39.02 19.12
CA THR A 268 15.60 40.08 18.29
C THR A 268 14.61 40.92 19.09
N THR A 269 13.76 40.29 19.91
CA THR A 269 12.82 40.98 20.81
C THR A 269 13.54 41.83 21.85
N LYS A 270 14.58 41.29 22.51
CA LYS A 270 15.40 42.05 23.47
C LYS A 270 16.12 43.24 22.82
N LEU A 271 16.61 43.09 21.59
CA LEU A 271 17.23 44.19 20.83
C LEU A 271 16.20 45.26 20.46
N ARG A 272 14.98 44.85 20.09
CA ARG A 272 13.87 45.76 19.84
C ARG A 272 13.52 46.59 21.06
N GLU A 273 13.43 45.96 22.24
CA GLU A 273 13.16 46.66 23.49
C GLU A 273 14.24 47.71 23.81
N LYS A 274 15.53 47.33 23.67
CA LYS A 274 16.65 48.27 23.88
C LYS A 274 16.62 49.43 22.89
N LEU A 275 16.36 49.14 21.61
CA LEU A 275 16.22 50.15 20.57
C LEU A 275 15.08 51.14 20.90
N VAL A 276 13.91 50.64 21.32
CA VAL A 276 12.77 51.49 21.72
C VAL A 276 13.15 52.39 22.89
N ARG A 277 13.78 51.84 23.95
CA ARG A 277 14.25 52.65 25.09
C ARG A 277 15.24 53.74 24.68
N SER A 278 16.24 53.41 23.86
CA SER A 278 17.20 54.42 23.37
C SER A 278 16.53 55.48 22.48
N MET A 279 15.53 55.11 21.67
CA MET A 279 14.75 56.08 20.90
C MET A 279 13.93 57.01 21.79
N GLU A 280 13.31 56.49 22.85
CA GLU A 280 12.58 57.28 23.85
C GLU A 280 13.51 58.24 24.60
N GLN A 281 14.69 57.77 25.03
CA GLN A 281 15.69 58.61 25.68
C GLN A 281 16.19 59.71 24.74
N ARG A 282 16.40 59.42 23.45
CA ARG A 282 16.75 60.44 22.45
C ARG A 282 15.66 61.50 22.33
N ARG A 283 14.38 61.09 22.31
CA ARG A 283 13.23 62.01 22.30
C ARG A 283 13.20 62.86 23.57
N PHE A 284 13.53 62.27 24.72
CA PHE A 284 13.60 62.96 26.00
C PHE A 284 14.72 64.02 26.02
N CYS A 285 15.96 63.68 25.64
CA CYS A 285 17.05 64.65 25.53
C CYS A 285 16.71 65.79 24.57
N ARG A 286 16.06 65.49 23.42
CA ARG A 286 15.61 66.52 22.47
C ARG A 286 14.59 67.47 23.09
N ARG A 287 13.64 66.96 23.89
CA ARG A 287 12.67 67.81 24.61
C ARG A 287 13.37 68.70 25.65
N GLN A 288 14.28 68.14 26.45
CA GLN A 288 15.05 68.92 27.42
C GLN A 288 15.89 70.01 26.75
N GLU A 289 16.52 69.71 25.61
CA GLU A 289 17.28 70.69 24.85
C GLU A 289 16.39 71.85 24.39
N MET A 290 15.19 71.57 23.86
CA MET A 290 14.23 72.62 23.46
C MET A 290 13.83 73.50 24.66
N VAL A 291 13.55 72.90 25.82
CA VAL A 291 13.22 73.65 27.04
C VAL A 291 14.36 74.56 27.49
N LEU A 292 15.61 74.09 27.39
CA LEU A 292 16.79 74.89 27.72
C LEU A 292 17.03 76.01 26.70
N VAL A 293 16.76 75.78 25.42
CA VAL A 293 16.81 76.82 24.37
C VAL A 293 15.76 77.90 24.64
N ASP A 294 14.51 77.53 24.92
CA ASP A 294 13.44 78.47 25.25
C ASP A 294 13.76 79.26 26.53
N SER A 295 14.33 78.61 27.55
CA SER A 295 14.80 79.28 28.77
C SER A 295 15.95 80.23 28.51
N GLY A 296 16.92 79.83 27.68
CA GLY A 296 18.06 80.64 27.29
C GLY A 296 17.65 81.89 26.53
N THR A 297 16.75 81.76 25.55
CA THR A 297 16.23 82.90 24.78
C THR A 297 15.43 83.89 25.65
N LYS A 298 14.66 83.40 26.63
CA LYS A 298 13.97 84.27 27.62
C LYS A 298 14.98 85.04 28.47
N LEU A 299 16.00 84.37 29.02
CA LEU A 299 17.04 85.02 29.80
C LEU A 299 17.85 86.03 28.97
N GLU A 300 18.15 85.73 27.70
CA GLU A 300 18.80 86.67 26.79
C GLU A 300 17.94 87.92 26.56
N SER A 301 16.62 87.75 26.35
CA SER A 301 15.69 88.87 26.24
C SER A 301 15.60 89.69 27.54
N GLU A 302 15.58 89.04 28.71
CA GLU A 302 15.53 89.72 30.02
C GLU A 302 16.82 90.50 30.29
N ILE A 303 17.98 89.92 29.99
CA ILE A 303 19.28 90.60 30.06
C ILE A 303 19.29 91.82 29.14
N GLU A 304 18.81 91.67 27.91
CA GLU A 304 18.75 92.76 26.94
C GLU A 304 17.84 93.90 27.43
N THR A 305 16.66 93.59 27.98
CA THR A 305 15.79 94.62 28.59
C THR A 305 16.46 95.28 29.78
N LYS A 306 17.15 94.53 30.63
CA LYS A 306 17.84 95.06 31.82
C LYS A 306 19.07 95.90 31.46
N LYS A 307 19.77 95.56 30.37
CA LYS A 307 20.85 96.39 29.80
C LYS A 307 20.29 97.74 29.34
N ARG A 308 19.20 97.74 28.58
CA ARG A 308 18.53 99.00 28.18
C ARG A 308 18.04 99.82 29.38
N GLU A 309 17.49 99.18 30.41
CA GLU A 309 17.08 99.86 31.64
C GLU A 309 18.28 100.45 32.42
N LEU A 310 19.40 99.73 32.49
CA LEU A 310 20.64 100.21 33.10
C LEU A 310 21.21 101.38 32.29
N ASP A 311 21.27 101.26 30.97
CA ASP A 311 21.74 102.32 30.06
C ASP A 311 20.86 103.57 30.17
N ALA A 312 19.54 103.41 30.30
CA ALA A 312 18.61 104.51 30.54
C ALA A 312 18.84 105.18 31.91
N CYS A 313 19.06 104.40 32.98
CA CYS A 313 19.43 104.93 34.30
C CYS A 313 20.79 105.67 34.28
N LEU A 314 21.77 105.15 33.54
CA LEU A 314 23.08 105.78 33.36
C LEU A 314 22.99 107.05 32.50
N GLN A 315 22.17 107.07 31.44
CA GLN A 315 21.91 108.29 30.68
C GLN A 315 21.16 109.35 31.50
N GLU A 316 20.19 108.95 32.33
CA GLU A 316 19.53 109.85 33.28
C GLU A 316 20.55 110.45 34.27
N TYR A 317 21.54 109.66 34.68
CA TYR A 317 22.70 110.13 35.45
C TYR A 317 23.56 111.16 34.69
N TYR A 318 23.88 110.93 33.41
CA TYR A 318 24.77 111.83 32.65
C TYR A 318 24.11 113.12 32.14
N THR A 319 22.78 113.17 32.01
CA THR A 319 22.08 114.28 31.32
C THR A 319 21.42 115.31 32.24
N ARG A 320 21.29 115.07 33.55
CA ARG A 320 20.64 116.00 34.49
C ARG A 320 21.65 116.73 35.39
N GLN A 321 21.50 118.05 35.52
CA GLN A 321 22.14 118.84 36.59
C GLN A 321 21.35 118.63 37.89
N TYR A 322 21.96 118.00 38.89
CA TYR A 322 21.30 117.60 40.14
C TYR A 322 21.45 118.67 41.24
N ASN A 323 20.33 119.26 41.70
CA ASN A 323 20.29 120.20 42.82
C ASN A 323 19.99 119.53 44.20
N SER A 324 20.03 118.18 44.29
CA SER A 324 19.72 117.43 45.53
C SER A 324 20.52 116.12 45.66
N GLU A 325 21.28 115.99 46.75
CA GLU A 325 22.12 114.82 47.08
C GLU A 325 21.31 113.51 47.27
N ASN A 326 20.04 113.63 47.69
CA ASN A 326 19.16 112.47 47.87
C ASN A 326 18.70 111.85 46.54
N LEU A 327 18.59 112.65 45.47
CA LEU A 327 18.22 112.15 44.15
C LEU A 327 19.41 111.39 43.52
N TYR A 328 20.62 111.90 43.73
CA TYR A 328 21.89 111.27 43.32
C TYR A 328 22.05 109.86 43.93
N LYS A 329 21.88 109.72 45.25
CA LYS A 329 22.00 108.43 45.94
C LYS A 329 20.96 107.41 45.45
N ARG A 330 19.73 107.84 45.10
CA ARG A 330 18.69 106.95 44.57
C ARG A 330 19.00 106.40 43.19
N ILE A 331 19.48 107.24 42.26
CA ILE A 331 19.78 106.81 40.88
C ILE A 331 20.99 105.86 40.87
N MET A 332 22.04 106.16 41.65
CA MET A 332 23.19 105.28 41.80
C MET A 332 22.85 103.96 42.49
N ALA A 333 21.98 103.96 43.51
CA ALA A 333 21.48 102.73 44.13
C ALA A 333 20.63 101.88 43.17
N LYS A 334 19.84 102.53 42.30
CA LYS A 334 19.06 101.85 41.25
C LYS A 334 19.95 101.24 40.17
N ALA A 335 20.98 101.97 39.71
CA ALA A 335 21.95 101.48 38.73
C ALA A 335 22.78 100.31 39.28
N THR A 336 23.29 100.42 40.51
CA THR A 336 24.02 99.31 41.17
C THR A 336 23.13 98.10 41.44
N GLY A 337 21.85 98.30 41.79
CA GLY A 337 20.85 97.23 41.89
C GLY A 337 20.60 96.52 40.57
N GLN A 338 20.41 97.27 39.47
CA GLN A 338 20.24 96.74 38.12
C GLN A 338 21.49 96.00 37.62
N GLN A 339 22.69 96.49 37.94
CA GLN A 339 23.95 95.84 37.60
C GLN A 339 24.14 94.51 38.36
N ALA A 340 23.73 94.46 39.64
CA ALA A 340 23.73 93.23 40.41
C ALA A 340 22.69 92.21 39.90
N GLU A 341 21.52 92.65 39.44
CA GLU A 341 20.54 91.79 38.77
C GLU A 341 21.04 91.27 37.43
N LEU A 342 21.65 92.11 36.61
CA LEU A 342 22.30 91.70 35.36
C LEU A 342 23.33 90.61 35.61
N GLY A 343 24.22 90.79 36.60
CA GLY A 343 25.20 89.77 36.95
C GLY A 343 24.58 88.45 37.45
N LYS A 344 23.38 88.48 38.06
CA LYS A 344 22.63 87.26 38.41
C LYS A 344 22.01 86.59 37.18
N LEU A 345 21.43 87.38 36.27
CA LEU A 345 20.84 86.87 35.04
C LEU A 345 21.89 86.28 34.11
N GLU A 346 23.05 86.92 33.96
CA GLU A 346 24.20 86.42 33.19
C GLU A 346 24.71 85.08 33.75
N LYS A 347 24.87 84.97 35.07
CA LYS A 347 25.22 83.69 35.72
C LYS A 347 24.18 82.59 35.48
N ARG A 348 22.88 82.94 35.46
CA ARG A 348 21.80 81.98 35.13
C ARG A 348 21.86 81.57 33.66
N LEU A 349 22.13 82.51 32.75
CA LEU A 349 22.31 82.23 31.32
C LEU A 349 23.50 81.30 31.09
N ASP A 350 24.63 81.54 31.73
CA ASP A 350 25.81 80.67 31.65
C ASP A 350 25.52 79.25 32.17
N ALA A 351 24.76 79.14 33.26
CA ALA A 351 24.31 77.85 33.77
C ALA A 351 23.38 77.11 32.79
N VAL A 352 22.47 77.83 32.12
CA VAL A 352 21.60 77.26 31.07
C VAL A 352 22.43 76.80 29.87
N ARG A 353 23.40 77.60 29.42
CA ARG A 353 24.32 77.23 28.31
C ARG A 353 25.14 75.99 28.64
N LEU A 354 25.70 75.91 29.85
CA LEU A 354 26.43 74.73 30.32
C LEU A 354 25.53 73.47 30.32
N ASN A 355 24.29 73.60 30.80
CA ASN A 355 23.33 72.49 30.82
C ASN A 355 22.90 72.10 29.40
N MET A 356 22.74 73.06 28.49
CA MET A 356 22.42 72.79 27.09
C MET A 356 23.54 71.97 26.42
N ASP A 357 24.81 72.33 26.65
CA ASP A 357 25.94 71.57 26.12
C ASP A 357 26.02 70.15 26.69
N LYS A 358 25.70 69.96 27.98
CA LYS A 358 25.58 68.62 28.59
C LYS A 358 24.49 67.79 27.91
N VAL A 359 23.30 68.35 27.72
CA VAL A 359 22.17 67.66 27.05
C VAL A 359 22.50 67.36 25.58
N ARG A 360 23.21 68.26 24.88
CA ARG A 360 23.68 68.02 23.50
C ARG A 360 24.65 66.85 23.41
N LYS A 361 25.62 66.77 24.33
CA LYS A 361 26.57 65.64 24.42
C LYS A 361 25.84 64.33 24.73
N GLU A 362 24.89 64.37 25.67
CA GLU A 362 24.07 63.20 26.00
C GLU A 362 23.23 62.74 24.79
N ARG A 363 22.54 63.66 24.12
CA ARG A 363 21.75 63.38 22.90
C ARG A 363 22.59 62.71 21.83
N TYR A 364 23.82 63.19 21.61
CA TYR A 364 24.74 62.59 20.64
C TYR A 364 25.18 61.18 21.04
N SER A 365 25.46 60.97 22.33
CA SER A 365 25.76 59.63 22.88
C SER A 365 24.60 58.66 22.64
N VAL A 366 23.38 59.05 23.02
CA VAL A 366 22.17 58.24 22.83
C VAL A 366 21.89 57.99 21.35
N GLN A 367 22.18 58.96 20.46
CA GLN A 367 22.04 58.76 19.02
C GLN A 367 22.99 57.68 18.49
N LYS A 368 24.24 57.61 18.97
CA LYS A 368 25.16 56.51 18.64
C LYS A 368 24.61 55.16 19.10
N GLU A 369 24.00 55.11 20.29
CA GLU A 369 23.36 53.89 20.79
C GLU A 369 22.18 53.46 19.93
N VAL A 370 21.32 54.40 19.51
CA VAL A 370 20.21 54.11 18.59
C VAL A 370 20.72 53.50 17.29
N HIS A 371 21.74 54.09 16.65
CA HIS A 371 22.32 53.53 15.43
C HIS A 371 22.92 52.14 15.65
N LYS A 372 23.60 51.92 16.77
CA LYS A 372 24.17 50.61 17.16
C LYS A 372 23.07 49.57 17.33
N PHE A 373 22.03 49.86 18.12
CA PHE A 373 20.94 48.92 18.36
C PHE A 373 20.09 48.68 17.11
N GLN A 374 19.90 49.69 16.25
CA GLN A 374 19.21 49.53 14.97
C GLN A 374 19.96 48.55 14.07
N ALA A 375 21.27 48.74 13.88
CA ALA A 375 22.08 47.85 13.05
C ALA A 375 22.09 46.40 13.58
N LEU A 376 22.17 46.23 14.91
CA LEU A 376 22.09 44.91 15.55
C LEU A 376 20.71 44.28 15.39
N PHE A 377 19.64 45.06 15.55
CA PHE A 377 18.27 44.61 15.36
C PHE A 377 18.04 44.14 13.92
N ASP A 378 18.42 44.94 12.92
CA ASP A 378 18.23 44.60 11.50
C ASP A 378 19.04 43.36 11.09
N ARG A 379 20.24 43.17 11.67
CA ARG A 379 21.04 41.95 11.46
C ARG A 379 20.39 40.73 12.11
N SER A 380 19.94 40.87 13.36
CA SER A 380 19.27 39.79 14.10
C SER A 380 17.95 39.39 13.44
N ASN A 381 17.17 40.36 12.96
CA ASN A 381 15.90 40.14 12.28
C ASN A 381 16.08 39.37 10.96
N ARG A 382 17.09 39.73 10.16
CA ARG A 382 17.45 38.97 8.95
C ARG A 382 17.90 37.54 9.27
N ALA A 383 18.74 37.37 10.29
CA ALA A 383 19.17 36.04 10.74
C ALA A 383 18.00 35.18 11.24
N GLY A 384 17.03 35.80 11.94
CA GLY A 384 15.79 35.16 12.37
C GLY A 384 14.93 34.71 11.19
N GLY A 385 14.79 35.55 10.16
CA GLY A 385 14.08 35.20 8.93
C GLY A 385 14.68 33.98 8.22
N LEU A 386 16.01 33.94 8.04
CA LEU A 386 16.70 32.77 7.45
C LEU A 386 16.53 31.51 8.30
N ALA A 387 16.69 31.63 9.63
CA ALA A 387 16.50 30.51 10.54
C ALA A 387 15.07 29.94 10.49
N TYR A 388 14.07 30.81 10.31
CA TYR A 388 12.67 30.40 10.16
C TYR A 388 12.45 29.60 8.88
N VAL A 389 12.94 30.10 7.74
CA VAL A 389 12.84 29.40 6.44
C VAL A 389 13.52 28.03 6.50
N ASP A 390 14.72 27.96 7.09
CA ASP A 390 15.43 26.69 7.27
C ASP A 390 14.64 25.70 8.15
N ALA A 391 14.04 26.19 9.25
CA ALA A 391 13.23 25.37 10.14
C ALA A 391 11.95 24.87 9.47
N GLU A 392 11.32 25.69 8.63
CA GLU A 392 10.16 25.30 7.83
C GLU A 392 10.54 24.22 6.80
N GLY A 393 11.67 24.40 6.11
CA GLY A 393 12.20 23.40 5.17
C GLY A 393 12.44 22.05 5.84
N LYS A 394 13.04 22.03 7.03
CA LYS A 394 13.22 20.80 7.83
C LYS A 394 11.90 20.20 8.31
N SER A 395 10.93 21.03 8.65
CA SER A 395 9.59 20.57 9.04
C SER A 395 8.81 19.98 7.86
N ARG A 396 9.08 20.43 6.62
CA ARG A 396 8.52 19.80 5.41
C ARG A 396 9.19 18.45 5.14
N GLU A 397 10.52 18.38 5.15
CA GLU A 397 11.28 17.13 5.00
C GLU A 397 10.83 16.05 6.00
N LEU A 398 10.58 16.44 7.26
CA LEU A 398 10.05 15.54 8.27
C LEU A 398 8.64 15.01 7.94
N ARG A 399 7.76 15.87 7.41
CA ARG A 399 6.40 15.46 6.98
C ARG A 399 6.48 14.47 5.81
N ASP A 400 7.31 14.75 4.82
CA ASP A 400 7.49 13.88 3.65
C ASP A 400 7.99 12.48 4.08
N LEU A 401 8.94 12.41 5.02
CA LEU A 401 9.41 11.14 5.59
C LEU A 401 8.34 10.40 6.40
N GLN A 402 7.50 11.12 7.16
CA GLN A 402 6.38 10.53 7.89
C GLN A 402 5.32 9.94 6.95
N ASP A 403 5.01 10.65 5.86
CA ASP A 403 4.07 10.19 4.83
C ASP A 403 4.62 8.98 4.06
N GLU A 404 5.92 8.97 3.73
CA GLU A 404 6.58 7.79 3.15
C GLU A 404 6.51 6.58 4.11
N ASN A 405 6.76 6.78 5.41
CA ASN A 405 6.69 5.72 6.42
C ASN A 405 5.27 5.16 6.57
N LYS A 406 4.25 6.03 6.55
CA LYS A 406 2.84 5.63 6.56
C LYS A 406 2.50 4.79 5.33
N THR A 407 2.87 5.26 4.15
CA THR A 407 2.66 4.55 2.88
C THR A 407 3.32 3.16 2.89
N MET A 408 4.55 3.06 3.40
CA MET A 408 5.22 1.75 3.54
C MET A 408 4.51 0.83 4.53
N ALA A 409 3.97 1.37 5.63
CA ALA A 409 3.21 0.58 6.60
C ALA A 409 1.92 0.01 5.98
N GLU A 410 1.21 0.80 5.17
CA GLU A 410 0.02 0.39 4.44
C GLU A 410 0.34 -0.70 3.41
N LYS A 411 1.41 -0.52 2.61
CA LYS A 411 1.90 -1.55 1.66
C LYS A 411 2.26 -2.86 2.37
N LEU A 412 2.94 -2.81 3.51
CA LEU A 412 3.29 -4.00 4.29
C LEU A 412 2.05 -4.72 4.85
N ALA A 413 1.05 -3.96 5.30
CA ALA A 413 -0.20 -4.54 5.78
C ALA A 413 -0.93 -5.29 4.65
N ALA A 414 -1.05 -4.67 3.48
CA ALA A 414 -1.64 -5.30 2.29
C ALA A 414 -0.88 -6.57 1.87
N LEU A 415 0.45 -6.53 1.76
CA LEU A 415 1.27 -7.71 1.41
C LEU A 415 1.09 -8.87 2.40
N ARG A 416 1.05 -8.57 3.71
CA ARG A 416 0.82 -9.59 4.75
C ARG A 416 -0.57 -10.19 4.65
N THR A 417 -1.59 -9.37 4.39
CA THR A 417 -2.96 -9.84 4.19
C THR A 417 -3.06 -10.75 2.97
N ILE A 418 -2.55 -10.33 1.81
CA ILE A 418 -2.54 -11.12 0.57
C ILE A 418 -1.83 -12.46 0.80
N ARG A 419 -0.64 -12.43 1.40
CA ARG A 419 0.13 -13.65 1.69
C ARG A 419 -0.60 -14.57 2.66
N ALA A 420 -1.22 -14.03 3.70
CA ALA A 420 -2.00 -14.81 4.66
C ALA A 420 -3.19 -15.50 3.97
N ILE A 421 -3.95 -14.78 3.14
CA ILE A 421 -5.05 -15.33 2.34
C ILE A 421 -4.52 -16.44 1.43
N LYS A 422 -3.39 -16.22 0.74
CA LYS A 422 -2.82 -17.16 -0.23
C LYS A 422 -2.37 -18.49 0.39
N ILE A 423 -1.77 -18.44 1.58
CA ILE A 423 -1.22 -19.63 2.24
C ILE A 423 -2.29 -20.36 3.08
N ASN A 424 -3.35 -19.67 3.50
CA ASN A 424 -4.37 -20.25 4.35
C ASN A 424 -5.17 -21.35 3.63
N PRO A 425 -5.14 -22.61 4.13
CA PRO A 425 -5.91 -23.72 3.54
C PRO A 425 -7.43 -23.47 3.55
N GLY A 426 -7.92 -22.69 4.51
CA GLY A 426 -9.33 -22.32 4.61
C GLY A 426 -9.82 -21.43 3.46
N THR A 427 -8.93 -20.63 2.86
CA THR A 427 -9.25 -19.80 1.69
C THR A 427 -9.71 -20.64 0.52
N VAL A 428 -9.02 -21.75 0.26
CA VAL A 428 -9.32 -22.66 -0.85
C VAL A 428 -10.69 -23.30 -0.68
N LYS A 429 -11.06 -23.68 0.55
CA LYS A 429 -12.40 -24.18 0.88
C LYS A 429 -13.49 -23.12 0.71
N LYS A 430 -13.22 -21.87 1.12
CA LYS A 430 -14.15 -20.75 0.92
C LYS A 430 -14.37 -20.45 -0.57
N ILE A 431 -13.29 -20.39 -1.35
CA ILE A 431 -13.37 -20.21 -2.82
C ILE A 431 -14.14 -21.35 -3.48
N HIS A 432 -13.94 -22.59 -3.02
CA HIS A 432 -14.70 -23.73 -3.53
C HIS A 432 -16.21 -23.57 -3.24
N ALA A 433 -16.59 -23.24 -2.00
CA ALA A 433 -17.98 -23.16 -1.58
C ALA A 433 -18.72 -21.93 -2.12
N GLU A 434 -18.06 -20.77 -2.21
CA GLU A 434 -18.71 -19.48 -2.42
C GLU A 434 -18.28 -18.77 -3.72
N GLY A 435 -17.33 -19.35 -4.46
CA GLY A 435 -16.66 -18.70 -5.58
C GLY A 435 -15.66 -17.61 -5.17
N PHE A 436 -14.90 -17.11 -6.14
CA PHE A 436 -14.02 -15.96 -5.94
C PHE A 436 -14.55 -14.73 -6.69
N SER A 437 -14.72 -13.64 -5.95
CA SER A 437 -15.06 -12.33 -6.51
C SER A 437 -14.01 -11.31 -6.03
N PRO A 438 -13.31 -10.61 -6.94
CA PRO A 438 -12.36 -9.56 -6.56
C PRO A 438 -13.01 -8.51 -5.66
N GLY A 439 -12.34 -8.13 -4.57
CA GLY A 439 -12.82 -7.12 -3.62
C GLY A 439 -13.79 -7.64 -2.55
N ARG A 440 -14.22 -8.90 -2.65
CA ARG A 440 -14.89 -9.59 -1.53
C ARG A 440 -13.85 -9.82 -0.45
N LYS A 441 -14.04 -9.23 0.73
CA LYS A 441 -13.19 -9.45 1.90
C LYS A 441 -13.23 -10.92 2.27
N LEU A 442 -12.26 -11.69 1.81
CA LEU A 442 -12.02 -13.04 2.27
C LEU A 442 -11.47 -12.90 3.69
N SER A 443 -12.37 -12.84 4.68
CA SER A 443 -11.93 -12.67 6.05
C SER A 443 -11.07 -13.89 6.40
N VAL A 444 -9.79 -13.63 6.69
CA VAL A 444 -8.87 -14.59 7.33
C VAL A 444 -9.31 -14.86 8.77
N PHE A 445 -10.41 -14.23 9.21
CA PHE A 445 -11.01 -14.39 10.52
C PHE A 445 -11.21 -15.87 10.82
N ASP A 446 -10.33 -16.40 11.66
CA ASP A 446 -10.54 -17.65 12.37
C ASP A 446 -11.43 -17.30 13.57
N PRO A 447 -12.70 -17.74 13.60
CA PRO A 447 -13.57 -17.46 14.72
C PRO A 447 -12.99 -17.96 16.05
N PHE A 448 -12.09 -18.96 16.01
CA PHE A 448 -11.34 -19.39 17.19
C PHE A 448 -10.31 -18.36 17.65
N GLU A 449 -9.60 -17.69 16.75
CA GLU A 449 -8.59 -16.71 17.13
C GLU A 449 -9.24 -15.51 17.83
N GLU A 450 -10.39 -15.05 17.34
CA GLU A 450 -11.16 -14.02 18.04
C GLU A 450 -11.73 -14.53 19.37
N ALA A 451 -12.29 -15.74 19.41
CA ALA A 451 -12.78 -16.33 20.64
C ALA A 451 -11.66 -16.46 21.68
N PHE A 452 -10.46 -16.87 21.27
CA PHE A 452 -9.29 -17.01 22.13
C PHE A 452 -8.78 -15.65 22.60
N ARG A 453 -8.76 -14.65 21.71
CA ARG A 453 -8.36 -13.28 22.06
C ARG A 453 -9.30 -12.65 23.08
N VAL A 454 -10.61 -12.82 22.91
CA VAL A 454 -11.64 -12.33 23.84
C VAL A 454 -11.57 -13.09 25.16
N THR A 455 -11.45 -14.42 25.11
CA THR A 455 -11.31 -15.25 26.31
C THR A 455 -10.07 -14.87 27.09
N ALA A 456 -8.91 -14.80 26.44
CA ALA A 456 -7.64 -14.51 27.08
C ALA A 456 -7.56 -13.09 27.68
N ALA A 457 -8.26 -12.12 27.10
CA ALA A 457 -8.32 -10.76 27.64
C ALA A 457 -9.03 -10.70 28.99
N ASP A 458 -10.10 -11.49 29.18
CA ASP A 458 -11.01 -11.37 30.31
C ASP A 458 -10.95 -12.55 31.31
N ILE A 459 -10.29 -13.68 30.96
CA ILE A 459 -10.20 -14.86 31.85
C ILE A 459 -9.21 -14.66 33.00
N GLY A 460 -8.16 -13.87 32.80
CA GLY A 460 -7.16 -13.55 33.83
C GLY A 460 -6.53 -14.80 34.45
N GLN A 461 -6.51 -14.87 35.79
CA GLN A 461 -5.92 -15.97 36.57
C GLN A 461 -6.68 -17.30 36.43
N ASP A 462 -7.94 -17.27 35.97
CA ASP A 462 -8.79 -18.46 35.87
C ASP A 462 -8.50 -19.32 34.62
N TRP A 463 -7.48 -18.97 33.83
CA TRP A 463 -7.15 -19.68 32.60
C TRP A 463 -6.81 -21.16 32.84
N ALA A 464 -6.15 -21.48 33.96
CA ALA A 464 -5.81 -22.85 34.34
C ALA A 464 -7.06 -23.66 34.71
N PHE A 465 -8.00 -23.01 35.41
CA PHE A 465 -9.29 -23.61 35.75
C PHE A 465 -10.15 -23.86 34.50
N LEU A 466 -10.16 -22.91 33.56
CA LEU A 466 -10.79 -23.07 32.25
C LEU A 466 -10.18 -24.26 31.50
N TYR A 467 -8.86 -24.34 31.39
CA TYR A 467 -8.18 -25.43 30.67
C TYR A 467 -8.53 -26.81 31.24
N ASN A 468 -8.59 -26.93 32.56
CA ASN A 468 -9.02 -28.17 33.22
C ASN A 468 -10.46 -28.58 32.90
N LYS A 469 -11.36 -27.61 32.66
CA LYS A 469 -12.78 -27.85 32.37
C LYS A 469 -13.11 -27.95 30.88
N LEU A 470 -12.14 -27.72 29.99
CA LEU A 470 -12.36 -27.86 28.55
C LEU A 470 -12.56 -29.34 28.16
N PRO A 471 -13.46 -29.62 27.19
CA PRO A 471 -13.69 -30.97 26.72
C PRO A 471 -12.59 -31.39 25.73
N PHE A 472 -11.92 -32.51 26.03
CA PHE A 472 -10.94 -33.14 25.16
C PHE A 472 -11.53 -34.42 24.57
N THR A 473 -11.31 -34.62 23.27
CA THR A 473 -11.65 -35.88 22.59
C THR A 473 -10.42 -36.34 21.80
N PRO A 474 -9.75 -37.45 22.17
CA PRO A 474 -10.05 -38.34 23.31
C PRO A 474 -9.86 -37.68 24.68
N GLU A 475 -10.49 -38.24 25.73
CA GLU A 475 -10.36 -37.71 27.09
C GLU A 475 -8.91 -37.74 27.57
N ARG A 476 -8.46 -36.62 28.16
CA ARG A 476 -7.17 -36.51 28.82
C ARG A 476 -7.33 -36.60 30.32
N ASP A 477 -6.49 -37.39 30.95
CA ASP A 477 -6.41 -37.59 32.40
C ASP A 477 -5.98 -36.32 33.16
N MET A 478 -6.28 -36.27 34.45
CA MET A 478 -6.00 -35.09 35.28
C MET A 478 -4.50 -34.81 35.44
N ASN A 479 -3.65 -35.85 35.40
CA ASN A 479 -2.21 -35.69 35.57
C ASN A 479 -1.59 -35.04 34.33
N THR A 480 -1.99 -35.44 33.12
CA THR A 480 -1.51 -34.76 31.89
C THR A 480 -2.00 -33.32 31.78
N ARG A 481 -3.25 -33.03 32.18
CA ARG A 481 -3.75 -31.63 32.21
C ARG A 481 -2.98 -30.77 33.22
N SER A 482 -2.70 -31.31 34.39
CA SER A 482 -1.94 -30.61 35.44
C SER A 482 -0.50 -30.35 34.99
N HIS A 483 0.13 -31.32 34.32
CA HIS A 483 1.45 -31.14 33.71
C HIS A 483 1.41 -30.09 32.59
N ASP A 484 0.38 -30.09 31.74
CA ASP A 484 0.21 -29.08 30.69
C ASP A 484 0.13 -27.66 31.27
N ILE A 485 -0.62 -27.47 32.36
CA ILE A 485 -0.75 -26.20 33.07
C ILE A 485 0.61 -25.78 33.64
N GLN A 486 1.32 -26.67 34.32
CA GLN A 486 2.66 -26.38 34.87
C GLN A 486 3.65 -25.95 33.78
N VAL A 487 3.65 -26.63 32.63
CA VAL A 487 4.53 -26.28 31.49
C VAL A 487 4.18 -24.90 30.93
N ILE A 488 2.89 -24.58 30.79
CA ILE A 488 2.43 -23.28 30.28
C ILE A 488 2.76 -22.17 31.29
N ASP A 489 2.60 -22.43 32.59
CA ASP A 489 2.86 -21.47 33.65
C ASP A 489 4.36 -21.15 33.78
N LEU A 490 5.21 -22.19 33.84
CA LEU A 490 6.67 -22.06 33.80
C LEU A 490 7.17 -21.34 32.54
N GLY A 491 6.57 -21.65 31.38
CA GLY A 491 6.89 -20.99 30.12
C GLY A 491 6.43 -19.53 30.04
N SER A 492 5.41 -19.16 30.81
CA SER A 492 4.89 -17.79 30.85
C SER A 492 5.67 -16.90 31.82
N GLN A 493 6.22 -17.47 32.90
CA GLN A 493 7.13 -16.78 33.82
C GLN A 493 8.51 -16.50 33.20
N LYS A 494 9.04 -17.40 32.37
CA LYS A 494 10.37 -17.23 31.74
C LYS A 494 10.41 -16.21 30.59
N GLN A 495 9.27 -15.85 30.02
CA GLN A 495 9.20 -15.06 28.76
C GLN A 495 8.48 -13.70 28.91
N ASP A 496 8.09 -13.27 30.12
CA ASP A 496 7.33 -12.02 30.35
C ASP A 496 6.00 -11.92 29.56
N ILE A 497 5.41 -13.05 29.20
CA ILE A 497 4.22 -13.12 28.32
C ILE A 497 2.90 -12.80 29.08
N GLY A 498 2.94 -12.79 30.41
CA GLY A 498 1.80 -12.47 31.28
C GLY A 498 0.64 -13.47 31.21
N LEU A 499 -0.38 -13.24 32.05
CA LEU A 499 -1.55 -14.13 32.18
C LEU A 499 -2.35 -14.27 30.87
N ARG A 500 -2.44 -13.20 30.09
CA ARG A 500 -3.13 -13.18 28.81
C ARG A 500 -2.49 -14.15 27.82
N GLY A 501 -1.16 -14.16 27.69
CA GLY A 501 -0.51 -15.07 26.77
C GLY A 501 -0.48 -16.53 27.27
N ALA A 502 -0.50 -16.76 28.59
CA ALA A 502 -0.72 -18.09 29.15
C ALA A 502 -2.10 -18.65 28.74
N ALA A 503 -3.15 -17.81 28.80
CA ALA A 503 -4.50 -18.16 28.39
C ALA A 503 -4.63 -18.44 26.88
N VAL A 504 -3.98 -17.64 26.02
CA VAL A 504 -3.98 -17.93 24.57
C VAL A 504 -3.32 -19.28 24.30
N ARG A 505 -2.13 -19.53 24.89
CA ARG A 505 -1.38 -20.78 24.68
C ARG A 505 -2.13 -22.01 25.18
N SER A 506 -2.88 -21.89 26.28
CA SER A 506 -3.71 -22.98 26.78
C SER A 506 -4.86 -23.31 25.82
N LEU A 507 -5.53 -22.29 25.25
CA LEU A 507 -6.62 -22.47 24.29
C LEU A 507 -6.14 -23.02 22.94
N GLU A 508 -4.98 -22.56 22.45
CA GLU A 508 -4.33 -23.11 21.27
C GLU A 508 -3.93 -24.58 21.46
N LYS A 509 -3.39 -24.91 22.64
CA LYS A 509 -3.03 -26.29 23.00
C LYS A 509 -4.27 -27.17 23.06
N TRP A 510 -5.39 -26.68 23.61
CA TRP A 510 -6.67 -27.38 23.60
C TRP A 510 -7.18 -27.63 22.17
N LYS A 511 -7.19 -26.60 21.31
CA LYS A 511 -7.58 -26.73 19.89
C LYS A 511 -6.76 -27.77 19.15
N ARG A 512 -5.45 -27.83 19.41
CA ARG A 512 -4.54 -28.80 18.78
C ARG A 512 -4.78 -30.23 19.23
N LEU A 513 -5.15 -30.42 20.49
CA LEU A 513 -5.21 -31.74 21.12
C LEU A 513 -6.63 -32.35 21.14
N SER A 514 -7.67 -31.55 20.91
CA SER A 514 -9.05 -32.02 20.89
C SER A 514 -9.56 -32.12 19.44
N GLN A 515 -9.93 -33.32 19.00
CA GLN A 515 -10.41 -33.58 17.64
C GLN A 515 -11.71 -32.83 17.31
N ASN A 516 -12.55 -32.58 18.32
CA ASN A 516 -13.84 -31.91 18.19
C ASN A 516 -13.88 -30.55 18.91
N ALA A 517 -12.74 -29.85 18.99
CA ALA A 517 -12.69 -28.51 19.53
C ALA A 517 -13.68 -27.60 18.77
N SER A 518 -14.59 -26.96 19.49
CA SER A 518 -15.58 -26.04 18.91
C SER A 518 -15.76 -24.82 19.79
N ILE A 519 -16.07 -23.68 19.18
CA ILE A 519 -16.32 -22.43 19.93
C ILE A 519 -17.52 -22.59 20.85
N ASN A 520 -18.54 -23.33 20.42
CA ASN A 520 -19.69 -23.65 21.26
C ASN A 520 -19.30 -24.46 22.50
N ALA A 521 -18.29 -25.34 22.40
CA ALA A 521 -17.75 -26.05 23.54
C ALA A 521 -17.01 -25.09 24.49
N LEU A 522 -16.18 -24.19 23.95
CA LEU A 522 -15.51 -23.15 24.75
C LEU A 522 -16.53 -22.25 25.47
N VAL A 523 -17.55 -21.77 24.77
CA VAL A 523 -18.62 -20.93 25.30
C VAL A 523 -19.40 -21.67 26.40
N ARG A 524 -19.78 -22.94 26.18
CA ARG A 524 -20.44 -23.75 27.21
C ARG A 524 -19.55 -23.93 28.44
N THR A 525 -18.25 -24.20 28.26
CA THR A 525 -17.30 -24.30 29.38
C THR A 525 -17.19 -22.97 30.12
N LEU A 526 -17.10 -21.83 29.42
CA LEU A 526 -17.07 -20.49 30.03
C LEU A 526 -18.33 -20.19 30.85
N LYS A 527 -19.51 -20.56 30.35
CA LYS A 527 -20.77 -20.47 31.11
C LYS A 527 -20.73 -21.38 32.36
N SER A 528 -20.22 -22.60 32.24
CA SER A 528 -20.12 -23.54 33.36
C SER A 528 -19.16 -23.09 34.48
N ILE A 529 -18.09 -22.34 34.14
CA ILE A 529 -17.16 -21.76 35.11
C ILE A 529 -17.58 -20.36 35.59
N LYS A 530 -18.85 -19.98 35.41
CA LYS A 530 -19.44 -18.69 35.81
C LYS A 530 -18.81 -17.46 35.14
N LYS A 531 -18.21 -17.61 33.95
CA LYS A 531 -17.67 -16.51 33.12
C LYS A 531 -18.66 -16.11 32.01
N GLN A 532 -19.92 -15.87 32.38
CA GLN A 532 -21.01 -15.58 31.44
C GLN A 532 -20.74 -14.33 30.59
N ALA A 533 -20.14 -13.28 31.17
CA ALA A 533 -19.84 -12.05 30.43
C ALA A 533 -18.85 -12.28 29.27
N VAL A 534 -17.87 -13.17 29.46
CA VAL A 534 -16.90 -13.53 28.41
C VAL A 534 -17.55 -14.38 27.33
N ALA A 535 -18.38 -15.35 27.75
CA ALA A 535 -19.15 -16.19 26.83
C ALA A 535 -20.09 -15.35 25.95
N ASN A 536 -20.82 -14.40 26.52
CA ASN A 536 -21.72 -13.51 25.79
C ASN A 536 -20.96 -12.60 24.81
N LYS A 537 -19.80 -12.05 25.20
CA LYS A 537 -18.94 -11.25 24.30
C LYS A 537 -18.44 -12.06 23.09
N ILE A 538 -18.15 -13.35 23.28
CA ILE A 538 -17.75 -14.25 22.18
C ILE A 538 -18.95 -14.49 21.26
N GLU A 539 -20.12 -14.80 21.82
CA GLU A 539 -21.36 -15.00 21.04
C GLU A 539 -21.73 -13.75 20.24
N GLU A 540 -21.67 -12.56 20.84
CA GLU A 540 -21.91 -11.27 20.18
C GLU A 540 -20.92 -11.03 19.03
N LYS A 541 -19.62 -11.18 19.27
CA LYS A 541 -18.59 -10.92 18.26
C LYS A 541 -18.56 -11.93 17.12
N ILE A 542 -19.02 -13.15 17.34
CA ILE A 542 -19.06 -14.20 16.31
C ILE A 542 -20.37 -14.15 15.51
N ASN A 543 -21.48 -13.76 16.15
CA ASN A 543 -22.76 -13.58 15.46
C ASN A 543 -22.80 -12.32 14.57
N VAL A 544 -22.00 -11.29 14.84
CA VAL A 544 -21.86 -10.11 13.97
C VAL A 544 -21.05 -10.39 12.69
N VAL A 545 -20.36 -11.54 12.62
CA VAL A 545 -19.49 -11.94 11.49
C VAL A 545 -20.15 -13.00 10.58
N ARG A 546 -21.31 -13.53 10.97
CA ARG A 546 -22.22 -14.27 10.09
C ARG A 546 -23.13 -13.30 9.36
#